data_AF-K2DFL5-F1
#
_entry.id   AF-K2DFL5-F1
#
_cell.length_a   1.000
_cell.length_b   1.000
_cell.length_c   1.000
_cell.angle_alpha   90.00
_cell.angle_beta   90.00
_cell.angle_gamma   90.00
#
_symmetry.space_group_name_H-M   'P 1'
#
loop_
_entity.id
_entity.type
_entity.pdbx_description
1 polymer ?
#
loop_
_entity_poly.entity_id
_entity_poly.type
_entity_poly.pdbx_seq_one_letter_code
_entity_poly.pdbx_strand_id
1 'polypeptide(L)'
;MISAFAKRVGNERYLTALYLFTVADIRGTSPKVWNAWKGKLLEDLYRLTLRVLGGHTADPHVEVETRKREALIQLALHAQPFEGHKALWDTMDVGYFMRHDASDIAWHTRQLSRHVNSGKSIVRARLSPLGEGLQVLVYTPDQADLFARICGYFEQRGFSILDARVHTANNRYALDTFQVTAQAMPELYHELASMVEAELVRAIMQTGPLPAPGKGRISRRVRSFPITPRVSLQPDEKGQRWLLNISASDRVGLLYSVAQVLARHKVNVQLAKINTLGERVDDTFLVDGPELQENKAQIAIETELLEALA
;
A
#
# COMPACT_ATOMS: atom_id res chain seq x y z
N MET A 1 16.46 -6.38 -2.99
CA MET A 1 15.91 -7.44 -2.10
C MET A 1 15.68 -8.78 -2.81
N ILE A 2 14.86 -8.85 -3.88
CA ILE A 2 14.51 -10.13 -4.54
C ILE A 2 15.74 -10.87 -5.08
N SER A 3 16.68 -10.17 -5.72
CA SER A 3 17.92 -10.79 -6.22
C SER A 3 18.79 -11.38 -5.10
N ALA A 4 18.82 -10.75 -3.93
CA ALA A 4 19.54 -11.27 -2.76
C ALA A 4 18.85 -12.53 -2.19
N PHE A 5 17.51 -12.52 -2.16
CA PHE A 5 16.73 -13.68 -1.76
C PHE A 5 16.89 -14.84 -2.76
N ALA A 6 16.83 -14.57 -4.06
CA ALA A 6 17.08 -15.55 -5.13
C ALA A 6 18.46 -16.20 -4.98
N LYS A 7 19.52 -15.39 -4.76
CA LYS A 7 20.88 -15.89 -4.48
C LYS A 7 20.93 -16.80 -3.26
N ARG A 8 20.18 -16.48 -2.20
CA ARG A 8 20.14 -17.27 -0.97
C ARG A 8 19.38 -18.59 -1.12
N VAL A 9 18.30 -18.60 -1.92
CA VAL A 9 17.50 -19.80 -2.20
C VAL A 9 18.18 -20.71 -3.23
N GLY A 10 18.90 -20.14 -4.19
CA GLY A 10 19.77 -20.85 -5.12
C GLY A 10 19.08 -21.44 -6.34
N ASN A 11 17.99 -22.21 -6.19
CA ASN A 11 17.30 -22.84 -7.32
C ASN A 11 15.78 -22.97 -7.15
N GLU A 12 15.08 -23.24 -8.25
CA GLU A 12 13.61 -23.36 -8.31
C GLU A 12 13.05 -24.46 -7.41
N ARG A 13 13.76 -25.59 -7.29
CA ARG A 13 13.32 -26.70 -6.43
C ARG A 13 13.28 -26.27 -4.96
N TYR A 14 14.32 -25.59 -4.48
CA TYR A 14 14.36 -25.06 -3.13
C TYR A 14 13.37 -23.92 -2.91
N LEU A 15 13.17 -23.05 -3.91
CA LEU A 15 12.15 -22.01 -3.84
C LEU A 15 10.74 -22.61 -3.69
N THR A 16 10.43 -23.63 -4.48
CA THR A 16 9.13 -24.31 -4.45
C THR A 16 8.92 -25.05 -3.13
N ALA A 17 9.95 -25.76 -2.64
CA ALA A 17 9.89 -26.42 -1.34
C ALA A 17 9.70 -25.42 -0.19
N LEU A 18 10.44 -24.31 -0.20
CA LEU A 18 10.31 -23.25 0.80
C LEU A 18 8.91 -22.63 0.79
N TYR A 19 8.38 -22.29 -0.40
CA TYR A 19 7.04 -21.75 -0.54
C TYR A 19 5.98 -22.71 0.02
N LEU A 20 6.01 -23.98 -0.38
CA LEU A 20 5.05 -24.98 0.08
C LEU A 20 5.14 -25.21 1.59
N PHE A 21 6.37 -25.29 2.14
CA PHE A 21 6.60 -25.45 3.57
C PHE A 21 6.07 -24.25 4.35
N THR A 22 6.37 -23.02 3.92
CA THR A 22 5.89 -21.79 4.56
C THR A 22 4.36 -21.70 4.53
N VAL A 23 3.71 -22.04 3.41
CA VAL A 23 2.24 -22.05 3.33
C VAL A 23 1.64 -23.11 4.25
N ALA A 24 2.22 -24.31 4.29
CA ALA A 24 1.76 -25.39 5.17
C ALA A 24 1.91 -25.03 6.65
N ASP A 25 3.04 -24.45 7.04
CA ASP A 25 3.32 -24.03 8.42
C ASP A 25 2.36 -22.92 8.87
N ILE A 26 2.23 -21.83 8.10
CA ILE A 26 1.34 -20.72 8.46
C ILE A 26 -0.12 -21.20 8.57
N ARG A 27 -0.59 -22.02 7.63
CA ARG A 27 -1.96 -22.56 7.67
C ARG A 27 -2.14 -23.57 8.81
N GLY A 28 -1.07 -24.29 9.20
CA GLY A 28 -1.07 -25.25 10.30
C GLY A 28 -1.10 -24.61 11.69
N THR A 29 -0.54 -23.40 11.87
CA THR A 29 -0.49 -22.73 13.17
C THR A 29 -1.85 -22.19 13.64
N SER A 30 -2.59 -21.50 12.77
CA SER A 30 -3.94 -20.99 13.08
C SER A 30 -4.66 -20.50 11.83
N PRO A 31 -5.95 -20.81 11.67
CA PRO A 31 -6.77 -20.30 10.56
C PRO A 31 -6.93 -18.78 10.58
N LYS A 32 -6.62 -18.10 11.70
CA LYS A 32 -6.68 -16.63 11.82
C LYS A 32 -5.43 -15.92 11.29
N VAL A 33 -4.32 -16.63 11.11
CA VAL A 33 -3.04 -16.02 10.68
C VAL A 33 -2.99 -15.88 9.17
N TRP A 34 -3.47 -16.92 8.46
CA TRP A 34 -3.55 -16.94 7.00
C TRP A 34 -4.75 -16.15 6.48
N ASN A 35 -4.51 -15.22 5.55
CA ASN A 35 -5.55 -14.49 4.84
C ASN A 35 -5.17 -14.31 3.36
N ALA A 36 -6.11 -13.83 2.54
CA ALA A 36 -5.89 -13.71 1.10
C ALA A 36 -4.72 -12.78 0.75
N TRP A 37 -4.56 -11.70 1.53
CA TRP A 37 -3.46 -10.75 1.39
C TRP A 37 -2.09 -11.39 1.60
N LYS A 38 -1.90 -12.14 2.69
CA LYS A 38 -0.63 -12.85 2.96
C LYS A 38 -0.34 -13.91 1.90
N GLY A 39 -1.38 -14.60 1.41
CA GLY A 39 -1.26 -15.52 0.28
C GLY A 39 -0.70 -14.84 -0.96
N LYS A 40 -1.27 -13.68 -1.33
CA LYS A 40 -0.80 -12.87 -2.45
C LYS A 40 0.66 -12.41 -2.28
N LEU A 41 1.03 -11.93 -1.09
CA LEU A 41 2.42 -11.49 -0.82
C LEU A 41 3.44 -12.63 -1.02
N LEU A 42 3.13 -13.83 -0.52
CA LEU A 42 4.00 -15.00 -0.69
C LEU A 42 4.05 -15.49 -2.14
N GLU A 43 2.90 -15.48 -2.83
CA GLU A 43 2.82 -15.82 -4.25
C GLU A 43 3.62 -14.84 -5.11
N ASP A 44 3.52 -13.54 -4.85
CA ASP A 44 4.27 -12.52 -5.57
C ASP A 44 5.78 -12.67 -5.32
N LEU A 45 6.20 -12.91 -4.07
CA LEU A 45 7.60 -13.20 -3.76
C LEU A 45 8.10 -14.44 -4.51
N TYR A 46 7.32 -15.52 -4.51
CA TYR A 46 7.65 -16.75 -5.23
C TYR A 46 7.82 -16.49 -6.73
N ARG A 47 6.82 -15.87 -7.39
CA ARG A 47 6.84 -15.61 -8.83
C ARG A 47 7.99 -14.70 -9.25
N LEU A 48 8.22 -13.63 -8.49
CA LEU A 48 9.32 -12.70 -8.79
C LEU A 48 10.69 -13.37 -8.59
N THR A 49 10.84 -14.20 -7.56
CA THR A 49 12.09 -14.94 -7.32
C THR A 49 12.32 -16.00 -8.39
N LEU A 50 11.28 -16.71 -8.82
CA LEU A 50 11.34 -17.72 -9.87
C LEU A 50 11.81 -17.10 -11.20
N ARG A 51 11.29 -15.92 -11.56
CA ARG A 51 11.74 -15.17 -12.75
C ARG A 51 13.24 -14.87 -12.69
N VAL A 52 13.73 -14.38 -11.55
CA VAL A 52 15.17 -14.08 -11.35
C VAL A 52 16.02 -15.34 -11.46
N LEU A 53 15.59 -16.46 -10.87
CA LEU A 53 16.29 -17.75 -10.95
C LEU A 53 16.29 -18.32 -12.39
N GLY A 54 15.24 -18.08 -13.16
CA GLY A 54 15.15 -18.42 -14.57
C GLY A 54 15.96 -17.51 -15.50
N GLY A 55 16.83 -16.64 -14.97
CA GLY A 55 17.68 -15.74 -15.75
C GLY A 55 16.94 -14.54 -16.37
N HIS A 56 15.67 -14.33 -16.02
CA HIS A 56 14.91 -13.19 -16.53
C HIS A 56 15.17 -11.97 -15.64
N THR A 57 16.05 -11.07 -16.08
CA THR A 57 16.01 -9.69 -15.61
C THR A 57 14.89 -8.99 -16.38
N ALA A 58 13.74 -8.80 -15.73
CA ALA A 58 12.64 -8.06 -16.34
C ALA A 58 13.11 -6.62 -16.62
N ASP A 59 13.28 -6.27 -17.90
CA ASP A 59 13.41 -4.88 -18.30
C ASP A 59 12.13 -4.17 -17.87
N PRO A 60 12.20 -3.14 -16.99
CA PRO A 60 11.02 -2.41 -16.54
C PRO A 60 10.17 -1.90 -17.70
N HIS A 61 10.77 -1.53 -18.83
CA HIS A 61 10.04 -1.04 -19.99
C HIS A 61 9.18 -2.16 -20.63
N VAL A 62 9.75 -3.35 -20.82
CA VAL A 62 9.03 -4.50 -21.38
C VAL A 62 7.88 -4.93 -20.47
N GLU A 63 8.12 -4.93 -19.16
CA GLU A 63 7.11 -5.28 -18.17
C GLU A 63 5.94 -4.26 -18.16
N VAL A 64 6.25 -2.95 -18.24
CA VAL A 64 5.23 -1.90 -18.35
C VAL A 64 4.40 -2.05 -19.62
N GLU A 65 5.03 -2.29 -20.77
CA GLU A 65 4.30 -2.46 -22.03
C GLU A 65 3.45 -3.73 -22.04
N THR A 66 3.91 -4.80 -21.37
CA THR A 66 3.12 -6.03 -21.17
C THR A 66 1.87 -5.74 -20.32
N ARG A 67 2.04 -5.07 -19.17
CA ARG A 67 0.93 -4.67 -18.30
C ARG A 67 -0.08 -3.76 -18.99
N LYS A 68 0.40 -2.79 -19.78
CA LYS A 68 -0.46 -1.92 -20.60
C LYS A 68 -1.27 -2.72 -21.60
N ARG A 69 -0.64 -3.64 -22.34
CA ARG A 69 -1.33 -4.49 -23.31
C ARG A 69 -2.41 -5.35 -22.65
N GLU A 70 -2.09 -5.99 -21.54
CA GLU A 70 -3.05 -6.79 -20.78
C GLU A 70 -4.21 -5.93 -20.24
N ALA A 71 -3.92 -4.72 -19.77
CA ALA A 71 -4.95 -3.79 -19.29
C ALA A 71 -5.89 -3.36 -20.43
N LEU A 72 -5.36 -3.14 -21.66
CA LEU A 72 -6.18 -2.84 -22.84
C LEU A 72 -7.11 -4.00 -23.22
N ILE A 73 -6.64 -5.24 -23.12
CA ILE A 73 -7.47 -6.44 -23.36
C ILE A 73 -8.66 -6.46 -22.38
N GLN A 74 -8.42 -6.17 -21.10
CA GLN A 74 -9.49 -6.12 -20.10
C GLN A 74 -10.42 -4.92 -20.30
N LEU A 75 -9.89 -3.77 -20.72
CA LEU A 75 -10.69 -2.56 -21.02
C LEU A 75 -11.61 -2.72 -22.23
N ALA A 76 -11.22 -3.55 -23.21
CA ALA A 76 -12.03 -3.82 -24.39
C ALA A 76 -13.42 -4.39 -24.05
N LEU A 77 -13.57 -5.02 -22.87
CA LEU A 77 -14.83 -5.56 -22.36
C LEU A 77 -15.79 -4.49 -21.83
N HIS A 78 -15.39 -3.22 -21.76
CA HIS A 78 -16.10 -2.16 -21.03
C HIS A 78 -16.53 -0.95 -21.88
N ALA A 79 -16.69 -1.12 -23.20
CA ALA A 79 -17.23 -0.11 -24.13
C ALA A 79 -16.70 1.32 -23.87
N GLN A 80 -15.38 1.45 -23.75
CA GLN A 80 -14.73 2.75 -23.58
C GLN A 80 -14.67 3.50 -24.92
N PRO A 81 -14.65 4.85 -24.90
CA PRO A 81 -14.33 5.63 -26.09
C PRO A 81 -13.01 5.19 -26.71
N PHE A 82 -12.91 5.28 -28.04
CA PHE A 82 -11.66 5.02 -28.75
C PHE A 82 -10.53 5.84 -28.11
N GLU A 83 -9.45 5.16 -27.72
CA GLU A 83 -8.29 5.75 -27.06
C GLU A 83 -8.56 6.53 -25.76
N GLY A 84 -9.72 6.32 -25.11
CA GLY A 84 -10.10 7.03 -23.88
C GLY A 84 -9.14 6.86 -22.70
N HIS A 85 -8.24 5.87 -22.75
CA HIS A 85 -7.22 5.64 -21.74
C HIS A 85 -6.02 6.61 -21.85
N LYS A 86 -5.71 7.11 -23.05
CA LYS A 86 -4.46 7.86 -23.33
C LYS A 86 -4.29 9.06 -22.42
N ALA A 87 -5.33 9.90 -22.33
CA ALA A 87 -5.31 11.10 -21.50
C ALA A 87 -4.93 10.82 -20.03
N LEU A 88 -5.36 9.69 -19.47
CA LEU A 88 -4.97 9.29 -18.12
C LEU A 88 -3.54 8.75 -18.11
N TRP A 89 -3.21 7.84 -19.03
CA TRP A 89 -1.93 7.14 -19.04
C TRP A 89 -0.74 8.07 -19.32
N ASP A 90 -0.95 9.13 -20.10
CA ASP A 90 0.07 10.15 -20.39
C ASP A 90 0.45 10.97 -19.13
N THR A 91 -0.39 10.94 -18.09
CA THR A 91 -0.08 11.57 -16.80
C THR A 91 0.69 10.65 -15.85
N MET A 92 0.82 9.36 -16.16
CA MET A 92 1.40 8.34 -15.27
C MET A 92 2.86 8.04 -15.63
N ASP A 93 3.68 7.78 -14.61
CA ASP A 93 5.08 7.38 -14.79
C ASP A 93 5.26 5.85 -14.85
N VAL A 94 6.49 5.41 -15.13
CA VAL A 94 6.87 3.98 -15.09
C VAL A 94 6.58 3.37 -13.72
N GLY A 95 6.75 4.14 -12.64
CA GLY A 95 6.49 3.71 -11.27
C GLY A 95 5.03 3.29 -11.06
N TYR A 96 4.07 4.04 -11.58
CA TYR A 96 2.65 3.68 -11.53
C TYR A 96 2.40 2.31 -12.18
N PHE A 97 2.85 2.11 -13.41
CA PHE A 97 2.62 0.85 -14.13
C PHE A 97 3.35 -0.32 -13.47
N MET A 98 4.54 -0.11 -12.91
CA MET A 98 5.28 -1.17 -12.21
C MET A 98 4.64 -1.57 -10.86
N ARG A 99 3.90 -0.66 -10.21
CA ARG A 99 3.23 -0.90 -8.92
C ARG A 99 1.82 -1.48 -9.06
N HIS A 100 1.25 -1.54 -10.26
CA HIS A 100 -0.12 -1.98 -10.49
C HIS A 100 -0.19 -3.13 -11.48
N ASP A 101 -1.01 -4.14 -11.18
CA ASP A 101 -1.28 -5.22 -12.12
C ASP A 101 -2.26 -4.74 -13.21
N ALA A 102 -2.32 -5.46 -14.32
CA ALA A 102 -3.15 -5.09 -15.48
C ALA A 102 -4.63 -4.86 -15.11
N SER A 103 -5.16 -5.61 -14.15
CA SER A 103 -6.54 -5.47 -13.66
C SER A 103 -6.79 -4.24 -12.80
N ASP A 104 -5.78 -3.77 -12.08
CA ASP A 104 -5.82 -2.48 -11.39
C ASP A 104 -5.77 -1.35 -12.41
N ILE A 105 -4.83 -1.42 -13.36
CA ILE A 105 -4.68 -0.41 -14.43
C ILE A 105 -5.97 -0.27 -15.24
N ALA A 106 -6.57 -1.39 -15.65
CA ALA A 106 -7.84 -1.39 -16.38
C ALA A 106 -8.98 -0.79 -15.54
N TRP A 107 -9.07 -1.14 -14.26
CA TRP A 107 -10.09 -0.59 -13.36
C TRP A 107 -9.91 0.92 -13.15
N HIS A 108 -8.69 1.38 -12.83
CA HIS A 108 -8.38 2.80 -12.67
C HIS A 108 -8.75 3.59 -13.92
N THR A 109 -8.36 3.06 -15.09
CA THR A 109 -8.66 3.68 -16.39
C THR A 109 -10.16 3.82 -16.62
N ARG A 110 -10.94 2.77 -16.34
CA ARG A 110 -12.41 2.79 -16.48
C ARG A 110 -13.05 3.84 -15.58
N GLN A 111 -12.51 4.04 -14.38
CA GLN A 111 -13.06 4.97 -13.40
C GLN A 111 -12.64 6.43 -13.64
N LEU A 112 -11.44 6.66 -14.19
CA LEU A 112 -10.82 7.99 -14.19
C LEU A 112 -10.66 8.63 -15.57
N SER A 113 -10.78 7.87 -16.67
CA SER A 113 -10.56 8.38 -18.04
C SER A 113 -11.32 9.66 -18.37
N ARG A 114 -12.55 9.79 -17.86
CA ARG A 114 -13.43 10.96 -18.08
C ARG A 114 -13.21 12.13 -17.12
N HIS A 115 -12.26 12.01 -16.21
CA HIS A 115 -12.08 12.95 -15.11
C HIS A 115 -10.68 13.54 -14.99
N VAL A 116 -9.80 13.21 -15.94
CA VAL A 116 -8.46 13.77 -16.04
C VAL A 116 -8.55 15.30 -16.03
N ASN A 117 -7.84 15.94 -15.11
CA ASN A 117 -7.82 17.40 -14.92
C ASN A 117 -9.17 18.05 -14.60
N SER A 118 -10.17 17.31 -14.10
CA SER A 118 -11.51 17.85 -13.82
C SER A 118 -11.61 18.77 -12.59
N GLY A 119 -10.57 18.84 -11.75
CA GLY A 119 -10.56 19.55 -10.48
C GLY A 119 -11.33 18.83 -9.36
N LYS A 120 -12.00 17.71 -9.66
CA LYS A 120 -12.84 16.98 -8.71
C LYS A 120 -12.06 15.86 -8.05
N SER A 121 -12.26 15.69 -6.74
CA SER A 121 -11.82 14.49 -6.02
C SER A 121 -12.76 13.33 -6.32
N ILE A 122 -12.21 12.17 -6.61
CA ILE A 122 -12.92 10.95 -6.98
C ILE A 122 -12.44 9.85 -6.06
N VAL A 123 -13.40 9.19 -5.41
CA VAL A 123 -13.15 7.94 -4.70
C VAL A 123 -13.98 6.86 -5.36
N ARG A 124 -13.35 5.71 -5.58
CA ARG A 124 -14.03 4.49 -6.03
C ARG A 124 -13.61 3.32 -5.14
N ALA A 125 -14.56 2.49 -4.76
CA ALA A 125 -14.30 1.29 -3.99
C ALA A 125 -14.87 0.07 -4.73
N ARG A 126 -14.14 -1.04 -4.69
CA ARG A 126 -14.63 -2.34 -5.15
C ARG A 126 -14.27 -3.41 -4.14
N LEU A 127 -14.95 -4.55 -4.20
CA LEU A 127 -14.46 -5.77 -3.56
C LEU A 127 -13.02 -6.03 -4.01
N SER A 128 -12.14 -6.33 -3.06
CA SER A 128 -10.75 -6.61 -3.38
C SER A 128 -10.66 -7.77 -4.37
N PRO A 129 -9.89 -7.66 -5.47
CA PRO A 129 -9.62 -8.78 -6.35
C PRO A 129 -8.96 -9.98 -5.65
N LEU A 130 -8.41 -9.76 -4.45
CA LEU A 130 -7.82 -10.81 -3.61
C LEU A 130 -8.88 -11.66 -2.89
N GLY A 131 -10.16 -11.24 -2.91
CA GLY A 131 -11.28 -11.98 -2.32
C GLY A 131 -11.63 -11.58 -0.88
N GLU A 132 -10.87 -10.67 -0.26
CA GLU A 132 -11.15 -10.17 1.09
C GLU A 132 -10.90 -8.66 1.17
N GLY A 133 -11.85 -7.93 1.76
CA GLY A 133 -11.74 -6.48 1.93
C GLY A 133 -12.20 -5.68 0.72
N LEU A 134 -11.88 -4.39 0.75
CA LEU A 134 -12.11 -3.43 -0.31
C LEU A 134 -10.79 -2.96 -0.90
N GLN A 135 -10.79 -2.77 -2.21
CA GLN A 135 -9.79 -1.95 -2.88
C GLN A 135 -10.39 -0.57 -3.11
N VAL A 136 -9.72 0.46 -2.60
CA VAL A 136 -10.15 1.85 -2.68
C VAL A 136 -9.17 2.63 -3.55
N LEU A 137 -9.69 3.33 -4.55
CA LEU A 137 -8.98 4.23 -5.44
C LEU A 137 -9.35 5.67 -5.08
N VAL A 138 -8.35 6.51 -4.90
CA VAL A 138 -8.48 7.95 -4.67
C VAL A 138 -7.78 8.68 -5.81
N TYR A 139 -8.48 9.61 -6.46
CA TYR A 139 -7.92 10.50 -7.46
C TYR A 139 -8.33 11.93 -7.16
N THR A 140 -7.37 12.79 -6.81
CA THR A 140 -7.65 14.16 -6.34
C THR A 140 -6.48 15.09 -6.66
N PRO A 141 -6.68 16.41 -6.82
CA PRO A 141 -5.57 17.35 -6.82
C PRO A 141 -4.67 17.10 -5.59
N ASP A 142 -3.37 17.01 -5.82
CA ASP A 142 -2.42 16.68 -4.77
C ASP A 142 -2.38 17.78 -3.71
N GLN A 143 -2.29 17.39 -2.44
CA GLN A 143 -2.37 18.30 -1.30
C GLN A 143 -1.55 17.78 -0.11
N ALA A 144 -1.12 18.71 0.74
CA ALA A 144 -0.41 18.35 1.96
C ALA A 144 -1.24 17.41 2.83
N ASP A 145 -0.54 16.48 3.51
CA ASP A 145 -1.11 15.56 4.49
C ASP A 145 -2.18 14.60 3.94
N LEU A 146 -2.33 14.47 2.62
CA LEU A 146 -3.37 13.65 1.99
C LEU A 146 -3.32 12.19 2.47
N PHE A 147 -2.14 11.57 2.47
CA PHE A 147 -1.97 10.20 2.93
C PHE A 147 -2.40 10.04 4.40
N ALA A 148 -1.93 10.92 5.28
CA ALA A 148 -2.31 10.89 6.70
C ALA A 148 -3.83 11.08 6.87
N ARG A 149 -4.45 11.99 6.11
CA ARG A 149 -5.89 12.24 6.13
C ARG A 149 -6.70 11.01 5.72
N ILE A 150 -6.25 10.30 4.69
CA ILE A 150 -6.89 9.05 4.25
C ILE A 150 -6.72 7.95 5.31
N CYS A 151 -5.52 7.81 5.90
CA CYS A 151 -5.28 6.87 7.01
C CYS A 151 -6.19 7.17 8.22
N GLY A 152 -6.34 8.44 8.59
CA GLY A 152 -7.21 8.85 9.69
C GLY A 152 -8.68 8.55 9.42
N TYR A 153 -9.15 8.73 8.18
CA TYR A 153 -10.51 8.33 7.78
C TYR A 153 -10.74 6.82 7.98
N PHE A 154 -9.83 5.98 7.47
CA PHE A 154 -9.96 4.53 7.59
C PHE A 154 -9.92 4.08 9.05
N GLU A 155 -9.04 4.65 9.87
CA GLU A 155 -9.01 4.38 11.31
C GLU A 155 -10.35 4.72 11.98
N GLN A 156 -10.89 5.92 11.75
CA GLN A 156 -12.14 6.37 12.36
C GLN A 156 -13.34 5.51 11.98
N ARG A 157 -13.31 4.91 10.78
CA ARG A 157 -14.33 3.98 10.30
C ARG A 157 -14.05 2.51 10.64
N GLY A 158 -12.98 2.23 11.39
CA GLY A 158 -12.64 0.87 11.84
C GLY A 158 -12.10 -0.04 10.75
N PHE A 159 -11.55 0.53 9.67
CA PHE A 159 -10.83 -0.22 8.64
C PHE A 159 -9.37 -0.41 9.03
N SER A 160 -8.84 -1.60 8.74
CA SER A 160 -7.41 -1.88 8.74
C SER A 160 -6.87 -1.74 7.32
N ILE A 161 -5.78 -1.00 7.15
CA ILE A 161 -5.07 -0.90 5.86
C ILE A 161 -4.07 -2.05 5.77
N LEU A 162 -4.06 -2.77 4.66
CA LEU A 162 -3.13 -3.86 4.36
C LEU A 162 -2.04 -3.43 3.37
N ASP A 163 -2.43 -2.57 2.43
CA ASP A 163 -1.59 -2.04 1.35
C ASP A 163 -1.97 -0.60 1.08
N ALA A 164 -0.97 0.24 0.81
CA ALA A 164 -1.18 1.53 0.19
C ALA A 164 -0.13 1.75 -0.90
N ARG A 165 -0.59 2.11 -2.08
CA ARG A 165 0.23 2.54 -3.23
C ARG A 165 -0.12 4.00 -3.49
N VAL A 166 0.83 4.89 -3.26
CA VAL A 166 0.65 6.33 -3.36
C VAL A 166 1.40 6.82 -4.58
N HIS A 167 0.75 7.64 -5.41
CA HIS A 167 1.35 8.12 -6.64
C HIS A 167 0.90 9.54 -6.97
N THR A 168 1.85 10.46 -7.03
CA THR A 168 1.62 11.78 -7.63
C THR A 168 1.89 11.70 -9.13
N ALA A 169 0.84 11.86 -9.92
CA ALA A 169 0.90 11.92 -11.38
C ALA A 169 1.49 13.25 -11.87
N ASN A 170 1.97 13.28 -13.12
CA ASN A 170 2.65 14.43 -13.73
C ASN A 170 1.75 15.67 -13.87
N ASN A 171 0.43 15.49 -13.77
CA ASN A 171 -0.55 16.56 -13.77
C ASN A 171 -0.88 17.11 -12.36
N ARG A 172 -0.08 16.77 -11.33
CA ARG A 172 -0.26 17.15 -9.92
C ARG A 172 -1.54 16.62 -9.28
N TYR A 173 -1.94 15.41 -9.67
CA TYR A 173 -2.99 14.66 -8.98
C TYR A 173 -2.36 13.52 -8.20
N ALA A 174 -2.86 13.29 -6.99
CA ALA A 174 -2.65 12.04 -6.30
C ALA A 174 -3.56 10.96 -6.90
N LEU A 175 -2.99 9.78 -7.19
CA LEU A 175 -3.67 8.55 -7.54
C LEU A 175 -3.23 7.48 -6.54
N ASP A 176 -4.01 7.33 -5.49
CA ASP A 176 -3.68 6.44 -4.38
C ASP A 176 -4.60 5.23 -4.37
N THR A 177 -4.04 4.05 -4.14
CA THR A 177 -4.78 2.80 -4.07
C THR A 177 -4.52 2.13 -2.72
N PHE A 178 -5.59 1.78 -2.02
CA PHE A 178 -5.55 1.13 -0.72
C PHE A 178 -6.22 -0.24 -0.78
N GLN A 179 -5.65 -1.23 -0.11
CA GLN A 179 -6.34 -2.47 0.26
C GLN A 179 -6.73 -2.36 1.72
N VAL A 180 -8.02 -2.42 2.02
CA VAL A 180 -8.55 -2.25 3.37
C VAL A 180 -9.49 -3.38 3.75
N THR A 181 -9.50 -3.77 5.02
CA THR A 181 -10.42 -4.77 5.57
C THR A 181 -11.19 -4.17 6.74
N ALA A 182 -12.43 -4.61 6.93
CA ALA A 182 -13.23 -4.25 8.09
C ALA A 182 -13.30 -5.45 9.04
N GLN A 183 -13.26 -5.22 10.35
CA GLN A 183 -13.51 -6.29 11.31
C GLN A 183 -14.99 -6.71 11.24
N ALA A 184 -15.21 -7.94 10.73
CA ALA A 184 -16.36 -8.80 10.98
C ALA A 184 -17.64 -8.71 10.12
N MET A 185 -17.65 -8.16 8.90
CA MET A 185 -18.87 -8.25 8.04
C MET A 185 -18.58 -8.33 6.53
N PRO A 186 -18.16 -9.51 6.00
CA PRO A 186 -17.93 -9.68 4.56
C PRO A 186 -19.16 -9.38 3.70
N GLU A 187 -20.34 -9.73 4.22
CA GLU A 187 -21.64 -9.54 3.58
C GLU A 187 -21.94 -8.05 3.29
N LEU A 188 -21.40 -7.14 4.10
CA LEU A 188 -21.66 -5.70 4.00
C LEU A 188 -20.67 -4.95 3.12
N TYR A 189 -19.69 -5.62 2.51
CA TYR A 189 -18.65 -4.91 1.74
C TYR A 189 -19.23 -4.07 0.59
N HIS A 190 -20.38 -4.43 0.01
CA HIS A 190 -21.02 -3.60 -1.01
C HIS A 190 -21.52 -2.26 -0.43
N GLU A 191 -22.18 -2.30 0.73
CA GLU A 191 -22.65 -1.09 1.43
C GLU A 191 -21.49 -0.24 1.95
N LEU A 192 -20.46 -0.90 2.50
CA LEU A 192 -19.23 -0.26 2.94
C LEU A 192 -18.51 0.43 1.76
N ALA A 193 -18.51 -0.17 0.57
CA ALA A 193 -17.92 0.45 -0.62
C ALA A 193 -18.60 1.78 -0.96
N SER A 194 -19.94 1.80 -1.04
CA SER A 194 -20.69 3.04 -1.32
C SER A 194 -20.51 4.09 -0.22
N MET A 195 -20.43 3.66 1.04
CA MET A 195 -20.14 4.56 2.18
C MET A 195 -18.74 5.17 2.06
N VAL A 196 -17.72 4.36 1.77
CA VAL A 196 -16.34 4.83 1.56
C VAL A 196 -16.26 5.82 0.41
N GLU A 197 -16.91 5.55 -0.72
CA GLU A 197 -16.94 6.47 -1.86
C GLU A 197 -17.53 7.84 -1.51
N ALA A 198 -18.63 7.87 -0.75
CA ALA A 198 -19.31 9.11 -0.41
C ALA A 198 -18.57 9.91 0.68
N GLU A 199 -18.05 9.22 1.69
CA GLU A 199 -17.49 9.87 2.88
C GLU A 199 -16.01 10.22 2.74
N LEU A 200 -15.20 9.38 2.08
CA LEU A 200 -13.78 9.66 1.91
C LEU A 200 -13.57 10.89 1.03
N VAL A 201 -14.43 11.12 0.02
CA VAL A 201 -14.42 12.38 -0.75
C VAL A 201 -14.60 13.59 0.17
N ARG A 202 -15.56 13.51 1.11
CA ARG A 202 -15.81 14.60 2.07
C ARG A 202 -14.63 14.79 3.01
N ALA A 203 -14.03 13.71 3.49
CA ALA A 203 -12.86 13.76 4.37
C ALA A 203 -11.67 14.41 3.66
N ILE A 204 -11.41 14.08 2.38
CA ILE A 204 -10.35 14.68 1.57
C ILE A 204 -10.59 16.17 1.35
N MET A 205 -11.83 16.58 1.09
CA MET A 205 -12.20 17.98 0.86
C MET A 205 -12.18 18.85 2.12
N GLN A 206 -12.15 18.25 3.32
CA GLN A 206 -11.99 19.01 4.55
C GLN A 206 -10.54 19.51 4.67
N THR A 207 -10.34 20.82 4.54
CA THR A 207 -9.01 21.47 4.65
C THR A 207 -8.58 21.74 6.10
N GLY A 208 -9.33 21.23 7.08
CA GLY A 208 -9.02 21.40 8.50
C GLY A 208 -7.77 20.63 8.94
N PRO A 209 -7.24 20.93 10.14
CA PRO A 209 -6.11 20.21 10.70
C PRO A 209 -6.43 18.71 10.81
N LEU A 210 -5.38 17.88 10.71
CA LEU A 210 -5.49 16.45 10.94
C LEU A 210 -6.06 16.21 12.35
N PRO A 211 -7.10 15.37 12.52
CA PRO A 211 -7.64 15.06 13.84
C PRO A 211 -6.57 14.39 14.71
N ALA A 212 -6.61 14.59 16.03
CA ALA A 212 -5.70 13.88 16.92
C ALA A 212 -5.92 12.36 16.80
N PRO A 213 -4.85 11.55 16.81
CA PRO A 213 -4.96 10.10 16.72
C PRO A 213 -5.74 9.57 17.92
N GLY A 214 -6.57 8.55 17.70
CA GLY A 214 -7.27 7.89 18.79
C GLY A 214 -6.26 7.27 19.74
N LYS A 215 -6.40 7.49 21.06
CA LYS A 215 -5.65 6.70 22.05
C LYS A 215 -6.24 5.29 22.07
N GLY A 216 -5.82 4.45 21.13
CA GLY A 216 -6.27 3.08 20.99
C GLY A 216 -6.05 2.27 22.26
N ARG A 217 -7.00 1.41 22.61
CA ARG A 217 -6.87 0.53 23.77
C ARG A 217 -5.81 -0.55 23.48
N ILE A 218 -4.67 -0.46 24.15
CA ILE A 218 -3.66 -1.53 24.15
C ILE A 218 -4.28 -2.80 24.76
N SER A 219 -4.15 -3.94 24.05
CA SER A 219 -4.71 -5.21 24.51
C SER A 219 -4.04 -5.66 25.83
N ARG A 220 -4.77 -6.40 26.68
CA ARG A 220 -4.19 -6.94 27.92
C ARG A 220 -2.98 -7.84 27.66
N ARG A 221 -2.95 -8.53 26.52
CA ARG A 221 -1.84 -9.40 26.13
C ARG A 221 -0.59 -8.61 25.79
N VAL A 222 -0.72 -7.53 25.02
CA VAL A 222 0.39 -6.60 24.73
C VAL A 222 0.93 -5.97 26.00
N ARG A 223 0.07 -5.61 26.97
CA ARG A 223 0.53 -5.11 28.27
C ARG A 223 1.34 -6.14 29.07
N SER A 224 1.05 -7.43 28.90
CA SER A 224 1.79 -8.51 29.58
C SER A 224 3.06 -8.93 28.85
N PHE A 225 3.13 -8.74 27.53
CA PHE A 225 4.29 -9.05 26.69
C PHE A 225 4.56 -7.90 25.71
N PRO A 226 5.11 -6.76 26.18
CA PRO A 226 5.34 -5.60 25.33
C PRO A 226 6.45 -5.90 24.33
N ILE A 227 6.17 -5.64 23.05
CA ILE A 227 7.18 -5.70 21.99
C ILE A 227 7.93 -4.36 21.99
N THR A 228 9.26 -4.41 22.14
CA THR A 228 10.11 -3.22 22.02
C THR A 228 10.01 -2.64 20.60
N PRO A 229 9.54 -1.41 20.43
CA PRO A 229 9.47 -0.77 19.13
C PRO A 229 10.85 -0.69 18.46
N ARG A 230 10.89 -0.92 17.16
CA ARG A 230 12.09 -0.77 16.34
C ARG A 230 11.72 -0.01 15.08
N VAL A 231 12.54 0.98 14.76
CA VAL A 231 12.49 1.74 13.52
C VAL A 231 13.84 1.56 12.83
N SER A 232 13.83 1.33 11.53
CA SER A 232 15.06 1.32 10.74
C SER A 232 14.81 2.02 9.41
N LEU A 233 15.72 2.93 9.06
CA LEU A 233 15.68 3.67 7.82
C LEU A 233 16.92 3.32 6.98
N GLN A 234 16.72 2.83 5.76
CA GLN A 234 17.82 2.41 4.86
C GLN A 234 17.64 2.99 3.46
N PRO A 235 18.68 3.56 2.84
CA PRO A 235 18.54 4.10 1.48
C PRO A 235 18.37 2.98 0.45
N ASP A 236 17.68 3.29 -0.64
CA ASP A 236 17.66 2.44 -1.85
C ASP A 236 19.03 2.46 -2.56
N GLU A 237 19.22 1.56 -3.53
CA GLU A 237 20.50 1.42 -4.25
C GLU A 237 20.98 2.74 -4.92
N LYS A 238 20.07 3.69 -5.16
CA LYS A 238 20.35 4.98 -5.78
C LYS A 238 20.42 6.15 -4.79
N GLY A 239 20.12 5.92 -3.50
CA GLY A 239 20.04 6.95 -2.46
C GLY A 239 18.91 7.97 -2.66
N GLN A 240 17.95 7.69 -3.55
CA GLN A 240 16.86 8.62 -3.89
C GLN A 240 15.61 8.37 -3.06
N ARG A 241 15.42 7.12 -2.60
CA ARG A 241 14.30 6.69 -1.77
C ARG A 241 14.84 5.93 -0.58
N TRP A 242 14.02 5.80 0.45
CA TRP A 242 14.38 5.15 1.70
C TRP A 242 13.35 4.09 2.05
N LEU A 243 13.84 2.95 2.50
CA LEU A 243 13.07 1.87 3.08
C LEU A 243 12.99 2.09 4.58
N LEU A 244 11.80 2.45 5.06
CA LEU A 244 11.47 2.60 6.47
C LEU A 244 10.77 1.32 6.93
N ASN A 245 11.39 0.58 7.86
CA ASN A 245 10.74 -0.56 8.50
C ASN A 245 10.40 -0.23 9.95
N ILE A 246 9.18 -0.57 10.35
CA ILE A 246 8.63 -0.34 11.68
C ILE A 246 8.16 -1.68 12.24
N SER A 247 8.66 -2.04 13.42
CA SER A 247 8.23 -3.21 14.17
C SER A 247 7.76 -2.77 15.55
N ALA A 248 6.49 -2.99 15.89
CA ALA A 248 5.92 -2.58 17.16
C ALA A 248 4.74 -3.47 17.58
N SER A 249 4.18 -3.21 18.76
CA SER A 249 2.92 -3.84 19.16
C SER A 249 1.76 -3.20 18.39
N ASP A 250 0.84 -4.01 17.87
CA ASP A 250 -0.32 -3.52 17.15
C ASP A 250 -1.28 -2.77 18.09
N ARG A 251 -1.81 -1.64 17.61
CA ARG A 251 -2.82 -0.85 18.30
C ARG A 251 -3.63 -0.03 17.30
N VAL A 252 -4.87 0.26 17.67
CA VAL A 252 -5.73 1.17 16.89
C VAL A 252 -5.01 2.51 16.72
N GLY A 253 -4.99 3.00 15.48
CA GLY A 253 -4.38 4.27 15.10
C GLY A 253 -2.86 4.28 14.97
N LEU A 254 -2.20 3.11 14.99
CA LEU A 254 -0.74 3.03 14.82
C LEU A 254 -0.30 3.63 13.49
N LEU A 255 -0.88 3.16 12.37
CA LEU A 255 -0.54 3.64 11.03
C LEU A 255 -0.83 5.13 10.84
N TYR A 256 -1.94 5.63 11.39
CA TYR A 256 -2.24 7.06 11.34
C TYR A 256 -1.24 7.88 12.16
N SER A 257 -0.83 7.39 13.34
CA SER A 257 0.22 8.02 14.15
C SER A 257 1.54 8.11 13.36
N VAL A 258 1.95 7.01 12.70
CA VAL A 258 3.13 6.98 11.83
C VAL A 258 2.98 7.98 10.68
N ALA A 259 1.83 7.97 9.97
CA ALA A 259 1.56 8.89 8.87
C ALA A 259 1.61 10.37 9.30
N GLN A 260 1.19 10.69 10.52
CA GLN A 260 1.31 12.04 11.09
C GLN A 260 2.76 12.45 11.37
N VAL A 261 3.61 11.53 11.83
CA VAL A 261 5.05 11.84 11.97
C VAL A 261 5.66 12.12 10.61
N LEU A 262 5.42 11.26 9.62
CA LEU A 262 5.95 11.42 8.26
C LEU A 262 5.46 12.73 7.62
N ALA A 263 4.18 13.07 7.79
CA ALA A 263 3.60 14.31 7.30
C ALA A 263 4.26 15.56 7.91
N ARG A 264 4.51 15.57 9.23
CA ARG A 264 5.19 16.68 9.92
C ARG A 264 6.60 16.94 9.38
N HIS A 265 7.30 15.89 9.00
CA HIS A 265 8.64 15.94 8.39
C HIS A 265 8.62 16.06 6.85
N LYS A 266 7.43 16.29 6.25
CA LYS A 266 7.25 16.39 4.80
C LYS A 266 7.83 15.19 4.05
N VAL A 267 7.80 14.02 4.68
CA VAL A 267 8.23 12.76 4.09
C VAL A 267 7.08 12.20 3.28
N ASN A 268 7.30 12.05 1.98
CA ASN A 268 6.35 11.47 1.05
C ASN A 268 6.37 9.95 1.15
N VAL A 269 5.19 9.34 1.18
CA VAL A 269 5.04 7.87 1.13
C VAL A 269 4.76 7.49 -0.31
N GLN A 270 5.52 6.55 -0.87
CA GLN A 270 5.25 5.96 -2.19
C GLN A 270 4.55 4.61 -2.08
N LEU A 271 4.90 3.84 -1.05
CA LEU A 271 4.35 2.51 -0.78
C LEU A 271 4.29 2.30 0.72
N ALA A 272 3.21 1.69 1.20
CA ALA A 272 3.11 1.15 2.55
C ALA A 272 2.58 -0.29 2.48
N LYS A 273 3.34 -1.23 3.03
CA LYS A 273 2.95 -2.62 3.22
C LYS A 273 2.76 -2.84 4.70
N ILE A 274 1.52 -3.12 5.10
CA ILE A 274 1.15 -3.27 6.50
C ILE A 274 1.00 -4.76 6.77
N ASN A 275 1.78 -5.26 7.72
CA ASN A 275 1.79 -6.69 8.04
C ASN A 275 1.64 -6.91 9.53
N THR A 276 0.41 -7.24 9.93
CA THR A 276 0.09 -7.61 11.29
C THR A 276 0.13 -9.13 11.47
N LEU A 277 0.93 -9.61 12.41
CA LEU A 277 1.02 -10.99 12.84
C LEU A 277 0.69 -11.10 14.33
N GLY A 278 -0.55 -11.51 14.63
CA GLY A 278 -1.05 -11.54 16.00
C GLY A 278 -1.17 -10.13 16.56
N GLU A 279 -0.35 -9.81 17.57
CA GLU A 279 -0.31 -8.49 18.23
C GLU A 279 0.94 -7.69 17.84
N ARG A 280 1.68 -8.13 16.82
CA ARG A 280 2.87 -7.46 16.28
C ARG A 280 2.55 -6.90 14.90
N VAL A 281 3.01 -5.68 14.64
CA VAL A 281 3.14 -5.15 13.28
C VAL A 281 4.59 -5.21 12.84
N ASP A 282 4.79 -5.51 11.57
CA ASP A 282 6.07 -5.40 10.85
C ASP A 282 5.78 -4.67 9.53
N ASP A 283 5.67 -3.35 9.62
CA ASP A 283 5.28 -2.49 8.51
C ASP A 283 6.50 -2.00 7.72
N THR A 284 6.35 -1.94 6.40
CA THR A 284 7.40 -1.48 5.49
C THR A 284 6.87 -0.35 4.62
N PHE A 285 7.59 0.78 4.63
CA PHE A 285 7.29 1.95 3.83
C PHE A 285 8.44 2.24 2.86
N LEU A 286 8.10 2.57 1.62
CA LEU A 286 9.03 3.22 0.70
C LEU A 286 8.71 4.72 0.73
N VAL A 287 9.67 5.51 1.19
CA VAL A 287 9.50 6.94 1.41
C VAL A 287 10.56 7.76 0.71
N ASP A 288 10.26 9.02 0.44
CA ASP A 288 11.21 10.00 -0.08
C ASP A 288 10.97 11.38 0.57
N GLY A 289 11.96 12.24 0.51
CA GLY A 289 11.86 13.59 1.06
C GLY A 289 13.22 14.23 1.27
N PRO A 290 13.30 15.56 1.23
CA PRO A 290 14.57 16.28 1.40
C PRO A 290 15.18 16.06 2.79
N GLU A 291 14.35 15.98 3.85
CA GLU A 291 14.82 15.75 5.22
C GLU A 291 15.52 14.40 5.39
N LEU A 292 15.17 13.40 4.58
CA LEU A 292 15.82 12.09 4.64
C LEU A 292 17.27 12.11 4.14
N GLN A 293 17.73 13.19 3.51
CA GLN A 293 19.13 13.33 3.11
C GLN A 293 20.03 13.87 4.24
N GLU A 294 19.43 14.36 5.34
CA GLU A 294 20.15 14.94 6.46
C GLU A 294 20.14 13.99 7.66
N ASN A 295 21.32 13.51 8.09
CA ASN A 295 21.44 12.58 9.23
C ASN A 295 20.76 13.10 10.51
N LYS A 296 20.82 14.41 10.77
CA LYS A 296 20.17 15.01 11.95
C LYS A 296 18.65 14.90 11.88
N ALA A 297 18.06 15.12 10.71
CA ALA A 297 16.62 15.00 10.51
C ALA A 297 16.19 13.53 10.51
N GLN A 298 16.98 12.62 9.94
CA GLN A 298 16.75 11.17 10.04
C GLN A 298 16.63 10.72 11.51
N ILE A 299 17.57 11.12 12.37
CA ILE A 299 17.54 10.78 13.80
C ILE A 299 16.29 11.35 14.48
N ALA A 300 15.88 12.58 14.14
CA ALA A 300 14.67 13.19 14.68
C ALA A 300 13.42 12.41 14.27
N ILE A 301 13.30 12.07 12.98
CA ILE A 301 12.20 11.25 12.44
C ILE A 301 12.15 9.90 13.15
N GLU A 302 13.28 9.19 13.27
CA GLU A 302 13.35 7.89 13.96
C GLU A 302 12.94 8.00 15.43
N THR A 303 13.38 9.06 16.11
CA THR A 303 13.04 9.31 17.53
C THR A 303 11.55 9.57 17.70
N GLU A 304 10.98 10.46 16.90
CA GLU A 304 9.54 10.78 16.95
C GLU A 304 8.67 9.57 16.54
N LEU A 305 9.14 8.75 15.60
CA LEU A 305 8.48 7.49 15.28
C LEU A 305 8.53 6.54 16.47
N LEU A 306 9.68 6.35 17.12
CA LEU A 306 9.78 5.51 18.32
C LEU A 306 8.86 5.98 19.45
N GLU A 307 8.76 7.30 19.68
CA GLU A 307 7.82 7.88 20.64
C GLU A 307 6.37 7.63 20.25
N ALA A 308 6.02 7.74 18.97
CA ALA A 308 4.69 7.43 18.48
C ALA A 308 4.35 5.94 18.57
N LEU A 309 5.34 5.05 18.62
CA LEU A 309 5.14 3.60 18.72
C LEU A 309 5.08 3.08 20.17
N ALA A 310 5.50 3.89 21.15
CA ALA A 310 5.46 3.57 22.58
C ALA A 310 4.03 3.61 23.16
#